data_AF-E8JN19-F1
#
_entry.id   AF-E8JN19-F1
#
_cell.length_a   1.000
_cell.length_b   1.000
_cell.length_c   1.000
_cell.angle_alpha   90.00
_cell.angle_beta   90.00
_cell.angle_gamma   90.00
#
_symmetry.space_group_name_H-M   'P 1'
#
loop_
_entity.id
_entity.type
_entity.pdbx_description
1 polymer ?
#
loop_
_entity_poly.entity_id
_entity_poly.type
_entity_poly.pdbx_seq_one_letter_code
_entity_poly.pdbx_strand_id
1 'polypeptide(L)' 'MEVIAMKIGFRKPSLKKNLRARTTGKWKRQAKKTIIPGYGKKGSGWIKNPKKAAYNKVYHKTTFGLSDILKLFK' A
#
# COMPACT_ATOMS: atom_id res chain seq x y z
N MET A 1 1.64 -15.49 -11.73
CA MET A 1 2.24 -14.35 -11.00
C MET A 1 3.43 -14.92 -10.25
N GLU A 2 4.65 -14.71 -10.76
CA GLU A 2 5.87 -15.17 -10.11
C GLU A 2 5.95 -14.60 -8.69
N VAL A 3 6.17 -15.49 -7.73
CA VAL A 3 6.51 -15.10 -6.36
C VAL A 3 7.99 -14.75 -6.39
N ILE A 4 8.31 -13.54 -6.85
CA ILE A 4 9.67 -13.00 -6.83
C ILE A 4 10.11 -12.93 -5.36
N ALA A 5 11.36 -13.29 -5.08
CA ALA A 5 11.96 -13.30 -3.74
C ALA A 5 11.58 -12.05 -2.92
N MET A 6 11.20 -12.26 -1.65
CA MET A 6 10.76 -11.20 -0.75
C MET A 6 11.89 -10.21 -0.49
N LYS A 7 11.70 -8.94 -0.86
CA LYS A 7 12.67 -7.89 -0.54
C LYS A 7 12.65 -7.60 0.96
N ILE A 8 13.83 -7.49 1.56
CA ILE A 8 14.05 -7.09 2.96
C ILE A 8 14.77 -5.73 2.96
N GLY A 9 14.43 -4.84 3.90
CA GLY A 9 15.11 -3.55 4.07
C GLY A 9 14.44 -2.34 3.39
N PHE A 10 15.26 -1.42 2.84
CA PHE A 10 14.79 -0.08 2.44
C PHE A 10 13.91 -0.09 1.17
N ARG A 11 12.74 0.53 1.28
CA ARG A 11 11.83 0.76 0.16
C ARG A 11 12.31 1.92 -0.70
N LYS A 12 12.33 1.73 -2.03
CA LYS A 12 12.65 2.81 -2.96
C LYS A 12 11.57 3.89 -2.88
N PRO A 13 11.89 5.12 -2.46
CA PRO A 13 10.93 6.22 -2.49
C PRO A 13 10.61 6.62 -3.93
N SER A 14 9.44 7.21 -4.13
CA SER A 14 9.09 7.86 -5.38
C SER A 14 8.22 9.08 -5.14
N LEU A 15 8.76 10.27 -5.43
CA LEU A 15 8.11 11.55 -5.16
C LEU A 15 6.84 11.73 -5.99
N LYS A 16 6.91 11.45 -7.30
CA LYS A 16 5.76 11.53 -8.23
C LYS A 16 4.57 10.68 -7.76
N LYS A 17 4.80 9.45 -7.29
CA LYS A 17 3.72 8.57 -6.81
C LYS A 17 3.14 9.06 -5.49
N ASN A 18 3.98 9.58 -4.59
CA ASN A 18 3.53 10.11 -3.30
C ASN A 18 2.62 11.33 -3.52
N LEU A 19 3.04 12.29 -4.36
CA LEU A 19 2.24 13.48 -4.69
C LEU A 19 0.89 13.09 -5.33
N ARG A 20 0.90 12.19 -6.32
CA ARG A 20 -0.34 11.70 -6.96
C ARG A 20 -1.27 10.98 -5.99
N ALA A 21 -0.72 10.24 -5.03
CA ALA A 21 -1.53 9.57 -4.00
C ALA A 21 -2.24 10.56 -3.07
N ARG A 22 -1.65 11.74 -2.84
CA ARG A 22 -2.21 12.81 -2.02
C ARG A 22 -3.21 13.70 -2.76
N THR A 23 -3.01 13.93 -4.06
CA THR A 23 -3.87 14.78 -4.90
C THR A 23 -4.90 13.95 -5.68
N THR A 24 -4.72 13.80 -6.99
CA THR A 24 -5.70 13.22 -7.92
C THR A 24 -6.13 11.80 -7.54
N GLY A 25 -5.22 10.98 -7.03
CA GLY A 25 -5.52 9.62 -6.58
C GLY A 25 -6.45 9.59 -5.37
N LYS A 26 -6.36 10.57 -4.47
CA LYS A 26 -7.24 10.69 -3.29
C LYS A 26 -8.67 10.97 -3.72
N TRP A 27 -8.86 11.98 -4.57
CA TRP A 27 -10.18 12.36 -5.10
C TRP A 27 -10.88 11.19 -5.81
N LYS A 28 -10.18 10.50 -6.72
CA LYS A 28 -10.74 9.33 -7.43
C LYS A 28 -11.14 8.20 -6.48
N ARG A 29 -10.39 7.97 -5.39
CA ARG A 29 -10.73 6.95 -4.38
C ARG A 29 -11.95 7.34 -3.57
N GLN A 30 -12.11 8.63 -3.25
CA GLN A 30 -13.28 9.14 -2.53
C GLN A 30 -14.55 8.92 -3.33
N ALA A 31 -14.57 9.31 -4.62
CA ALA A 31 -15.71 9.09 -5.51
C ALA A 31 -16.07 7.60 -5.66
N LYS A 32 -15.07 6.71 -5.77
CA LYS A 32 -15.35 5.26 -5.84
C LYS A 32 -15.94 4.69 -4.55
N LYS A 33 -15.57 5.24 -3.39
CA LYS A 33 -16.14 4.82 -2.10
C LYS A 33 -17.60 5.22 -1.94
N THR A 34 -18.02 6.34 -2.53
CA THR A 34 -19.42 6.81 -2.45
C THR A 34 -20.32 6.08 -3.43
N ILE A 35 -19.80 5.71 -4.60
CA ILE A 35 -20.59 5.06 -5.66
C ILE A 35 -20.68 3.53 -5.47
N ILE A 36 -19.59 2.87 -5.04
CA ILE A 36 -19.51 1.41 -5.03
C ILE A 36 -19.66 0.88 -3.59
N PRO A 37 -20.77 0.19 -3.26
CA PRO A 37 -20.91 -0.46 -1.96
C PRO A 37 -19.81 -1.52 -1.79
N GLY A 38 -19.13 -1.50 -0.65
CA GLY A 38 -18.05 -2.44 -0.34
C GLY A 38 -16.65 -2.05 -0.87
N TYR A 39 -16.49 -0.97 -1.65
CA TYR A 39 -15.18 -0.55 -2.13
C TYR A 39 -14.27 -0.04 -0.99
N GLY A 40 -13.05 -0.58 -0.91
CA GLY A 40 -12.06 -0.15 0.09
C GLY A 40 -12.37 -0.55 1.53
N LYS A 41 -13.30 -1.48 1.77
CA LYS A 41 -13.56 -2.05 3.10
C LYS A 41 -12.36 -2.89 3.58
N LYS A 42 -12.13 -2.87 4.90
CA LYS A 42 -11.10 -3.70 5.55
C LYS A 42 -11.36 -5.18 5.25
N GLY A 43 -10.31 -5.98 5.07
CA GLY A 43 -10.44 -7.42 4.79
C GLY A 43 -10.67 -7.81 3.33
N SER A 44 -11.12 -6.88 2.46
CA SER A 44 -11.41 -7.17 1.04
C SER A 44 -10.25 -7.77 0.25
N GLY A 45 -8.99 -7.50 0.66
CA GLY A 45 -7.80 -8.10 0.04
C GLY A 45 -7.65 -9.60 0.30
N TRP A 46 -8.10 -10.09 1.46
CA TRP A 46 -8.06 -11.52 1.81
C TRP A 46 -9.09 -12.30 1.01
N ILE A 47 -10.28 -11.72 0.81
CA ILE A 47 -11.36 -12.31 0.02
C ILE A 47 -10.98 -12.37 -1.47
N LYS A 48 -10.40 -11.30 -2.01
CA LYS A 48 -10.07 -11.22 -3.44
C LYS A 48 -8.79 -11.95 -3.82
N ASN A 49 -7.74 -11.89 -3.00
CA ASN A 49 -6.47 -12.54 -3.27
C ASN A 49 -5.70 -12.84 -1.98
N PRO A 50 -5.95 -14.00 -1.35
CA PRO A 50 -5.35 -14.35 -0.06
C PRO A 50 -3.83 -14.52 -0.15
N LYS A 51 -3.30 -15.11 -1.24
CA LYS A 51 -1.85 -15.30 -1.45
C LYS A 51 -1.10 -13.97 -1.47
N LYS A 52 -1.62 -12.97 -2.19
CA LYS A 52 -1.05 -11.62 -2.25
C LYS A 52 -1.20 -10.87 -0.93
N ALA A 53 -2.31 -11.07 -0.21
CA ALA A 53 -2.51 -10.48 1.10
C ALA A 53 -1.47 -10.98 2.11
N ALA A 54 -1.19 -12.29 2.14
CA ALA A 54 -0.15 -12.87 2.97
C ALA A 54 1.24 -12.33 2.63
N TYR A 55 1.63 -12.31 1.35
CA TYR A 55 2.90 -11.75 0.91
C TYR A 55 3.07 -10.27 1.32
N ASN A 56 2.07 -9.42 1.05
CA ASN A 56 2.11 -8.01 1.41
C ASN A 56 2.25 -7.81 2.93
N LYS A 57 1.62 -8.68 3.74
CA LYS A 57 1.74 -8.65 5.20
C LYS A 57 3.18 -8.88 5.65
N VAL A 58 3.87 -9.86 5.06
CA VAL A 58 5.27 -10.13 5.38
C VAL A 58 6.18 -9.03 4.83
N TYR A 59 6.01 -8.62 3.57
CA TYR A 59 6.75 -7.51 2.96
C TYR A 59 6.67 -6.24 3.81
N HIS A 60 5.49 -5.90 4.33
CA HIS A 60 5.32 -4.70 5.15
C HIS A 60 6.00 -4.79 6.52
N LYS A 61 6.19 -5.98 7.07
CA LYS A 61 6.93 -6.22 8.31
C LYS A 61 8.44 -6.19 8.12
N THR A 62 8.93 -6.69 6.98
CA THR A 62 10.37 -6.85 6.71
C THR A 62 11.01 -5.67 5.99
N THR A 63 10.23 -4.65 5.62
CA THR A 63 10.74 -3.46 4.90
C THR A 63 10.35 -2.16 5.59
N PHE A 64 11.26 -1.18 5.56
CA PHE A 64 11.06 0.17 6.11
C PHE A 64 11.20 1.23 5.02
N GLY A 65 10.52 2.36 5.17
CA GLY A 65 10.56 3.47 4.21
C GLY A 65 11.07 4.78 4.79
N LEU A 66 11.31 5.76 3.92
CA LEU A 66 11.68 7.13 4.30
C LEU A 66 10.71 7.78 5.30
N SER A 67 9.42 7.46 5.24
CA SER A 67 8.44 7.95 6.22
C SER A 67 8.67 7.42 7.62
N ASP A 68 9.27 6.24 7.75
CA ASP A 68 9.55 5.61 9.05
C ASP A 68 10.84 6.18 9.63
N ILE A 69 11.82 6.49 8.78
CA ILE A 69 13.04 7.22 9.14
C ILE A 69 12.68 8.65 9.63
N LEU A 70 11.86 9.39 8.88
CA LEU A 70 11.44 10.74 9.27
C LEU A 70 10.64 10.79 10.58
N LYS A 71 9.97 9.71 10.97
CA LYS A 71 9.29 9.61 12.27
C LYS A 71 10.27 9.44 13.44
N LEU A 72 11.47 8.93 13.19
CA LEU A 72 12.49 8.72 14.21
C LEU A 72 13.19 10.02 14.62
N PHE A 73 13.22 11.00 13.70
CA PHE A 73 13.80 12.33 13.91
C PHE A 73 12.76 13.38 14.34
N LYS A 74 11.54 12.96 14.66
CA LYS A 74 10.48 13.80 15.20
C LYS A 74 10.35 13.55 16.68
#